data_AF-A0A165G6Y8-F1
#
_entry.id   AF-A0A165G6Y8-F1
#
_cell.length_a   1.000
_cell.length_b   1.000
_cell.length_c   1.000
_cell.angle_alpha   90.00
_cell.angle_beta   90.00
_cell.angle_gamma   90.00
#
_symmetry.space_group_name_H-M   'P 1'
#
loop_
_entity.id
_entity.type
_entity.pdbx_description
1 polymer ?
#
loop_
_entity_poly.entity_id
_entity_poly.type
_entity_poly.pdbx_seq_one_letter_code
_entity_poly.pdbx_strand_id
1 'polypeptide(L)'
;MPPTLGDTLRLHGSAAALDGLMAANWLAGMRDHVTLGHILPVPAAANLVRVQRKQVKSNPAKERQRLMRRKGISEAEALRLIPDDKAKWLDLPYLTLTSQSTGQRFLLFIAQQAATQAAVGEFNAYALSQTATLPAW
;
A
#
# COMPACT_ATOMS: atom_id res chain seq x y z
N MET A 1 20.72 -0.31 5.71
CA MET A 1 20.12 -0.08 4.38
C MET A 1 18.65 0.27 4.58
N PRO A 2 18.06 1.17 3.78
CA PRO A 2 16.64 1.46 3.88
C PRO A 2 15.81 0.20 3.58
N PRO A 3 14.63 0.04 4.20
CA PRO A 3 13.76 -1.10 3.92
C PRO A 3 13.32 -1.10 2.45
N THR A 4 13.34 -2.28 1.82
CA THR A 4 12.97 -2.51 0.42
C THR A 4 11.85 -3.54 0.31
N LEU A 5 11.06 -3.48 -0.78
CA LEU A 5 10.02 -4.47 -1.10
C LEU A 5 10.59 -5.77 -1.67
N GLY A 6 11.87 -5.79 -2.03
CA GLY A 6 12.47 -6.87 -2.81
C GLY A 6 12.20 -6.73 -4.31
N ASP A 7 12.49 -7.80 -5.05
CA ASP A 7 12.41 -7.89 -6.51
C ASP A 7 11.21 -8.72 -7.02
N THR A 8 10.47 -9.35 -6.10
CA THR A 8 9.41 -10.30 -6.42
C THR A 8 8.04 -9.75 -6.01
N LEU A 9 7.15 -9.58 -6.99
CA LEU A 9 5.74 -9.29 -6.75
C LEU A 9 4.93 -10.59 -6.91
N ARG A 10 4.26 -11.00 -5.83
CA ARG A 10 3.35 -12.15 -5.84
C ARG A 10 1.89 -11.69 -5.93
N LEU A 11 1.14 -12.30 -6.85
CA LEU A 11 -0.30 -12.08 -7.00
C LEU A 11 -1.05 -13.25 -6.35
N HIS A 12 -2.12 -12.92 -5.64
CA HIS A 12 -3.01 -13.90 -5.00
C HIS A 12 -4.41 -13.76 -5.57
N GLY A 13 -5.04 -14.89 -5.90
CA GLY A 13 -6.38 -14.95 -6.46
C GLY A 13 -6.77 -16.39 -6.77
N SER A 14 -8.00 -16.58 -7.24
CA SER A 14 -8.38 -17.85 -7.86
C SER A 14 -7.62 -18.03 -9.18
N ALA A 15 -7.43 -19.28 -9.60
CA ALA A 15 -6.77 -19.59 -10.88
C ALA A 15 -7.44 -18.84 -12.04
N ALA A 16 -8.78 -18.91 -12.14
CA ALA A 16 -9.54 -18.24 -13.19
C ALA A 16 -9.36 -16.69 -13.19
N ALA A 17 -9.30 -16.06 -12.01
CA ALA A 17 -9.08 -14.61 -11.93
C ALA A 17 -7.65 -14.23 -12.36
N LEU A 18 -6.65 -15.03 -11.98
CA LEU A 18 -5.27 -14.83 -12.39
C LEU A 18 -5.10 -15.09 -13.89
N ASP A 19 -5.72 -16.14 -14.45
CA ASP A 19 -5.73 -16.41 -15.88
C ASP A 19 -6.34 -15.24 -16.66
N GLY A 20 -7.50 -14.74 -16.22
CA GLY A 20 -8.15 -13.58 -16.83
C GLY A 20 -7.29 -12.32 -16.78
N LEU A 21 -6.61 -12.08 -15.65
CA LEU A 21 -5.65 -10.98 -15.53
C LEU A 21 -4.47 -11.17 -16.48
N MET A 22 -3.87 -12.36 -16.54
CA MET A 22 -2.71 -12.63 -17.39
C MET A 22 -3.03 -12.62 -18.89
N ALA A 23 -4.31 -12.86 -19.26
CA ALA A 23 -4.81 -12.72 -20.61
C ALA A 23 -4.97 -11.24 -21.03
N ALA A 24 -5.29 -10.35 -20.09
CA ALA A 24 -5.17 -8.92 -20.33
C ALA A 24 -3.68 -8.60 -20.47
N ASN A 25 -3.24 -7.97 -21.57
CA ASN A 25 -1.81 -7.71 -21.80
C ASN A 25 -1.28 -6.55 -20.91
N TRP A 26 -1.50 -6.61 -19.59
CA TRP A 26 -1.23 -5.54 -18.62
C TRP A 26 0.27 -5.32 -18.34
N LEU A 27 1.11 -6.28 -18.72
CA LEU A 27 2.57 -6.20 -18.65
C LEU A 27 3.20 -5.75 -19.99
N ALA A 28 2.42 -5.19 -20.91
CA ALA A 28 2.95 -4.63 -22.15
C ALA A 28 4.10 -3.65 -21.86
N GLY A 29 5.25 -3.85 -22.51
CA GLY A 29 6.47 -3.07 -22.29
C GLY A 29 7.30 -3.46 -21.06
N MET A 30 6.75 -4.24 -20.12
CA MET A 30 7.48 -4.75 -18.94
C MET A 30 7.83 -6.23 -19.06
N ARG A 31 7.25 -6.95 -20.02
CA ARG A 31 7.34 -8.41 -20.14
C ARG A 31 8.78 -8.92 -20.25
N ASP A 32 9.66 -8.17 -20.91
CA ASP A 32 11.08 -8.52 -21.09
C ASP A 32 11.94 -8.18 -19.85
N HIS A 33 11.35 -7.50 -18.86
CA HIS A 33 12.02 -7.08 -17.63
C HIS A 33 11.57 -7.88 -16.41
N VAL A 34 10.68 -8.87 -16.59
CA VAL A 34 10.14 -9.67 -15.50
C VAL A 34 10.19 -11.16 -15.82
N THR A 35 10.54 -11.97 -14.83
CA THR A 35 10.38 -13.42 -14.91
C THR A 35 8.99 -13.78 -14.40
N LEU A 36 8.14 -14.33 -15.28
CA LEU A 36 6.79 -14.75 -14.92
C LEU A 36 6.77 -16.20 -14.45
N GLY A 37 6.32 -16.41 -13.21
CA GLY A 37 6.05 -17.75 -12.68
C GLY A 37 4.72 -18.31 -13.17
N HIS A 38 4.55 -19.63 -13.03
CA HIS A 38 3.29 -20.31 -13.28
C HIS A 38 2.26 -20.01 -12.18
N ILE A 39 0.97 -20.06 -12.54
CA ILE A 39 -0.13 -20.06 -11.57
C ILE A 39 -0.12 -21.43 -10.88
N LEU A 40 0.12 -21.42 -9.57
CA LEU A 40 0.26 -22.63 -8.76
C LEU A 40 -0.60 -22.52 -7.50
N PRO A 41 -1.07 -23.66 -6.96
CA PRO A 41 -1.75 -23.67 -5.67
C PRO A 41 -0.79 -23.20 -4.56
N VAL A 42 -1.37 -22.58 -3.53
CA VAL A 42 -0.62 -22.17 -2.34
C VAL A 42 -0.14 -23.43 -1.59
N PRO A 43 1.14 -23.51 -1.18
CA PRO A 43 1.63 -24.63 -0.39
C PRO A 43 0.87 -24.79 0.94
N ALA A 44 0.63 -26.03 1.36
CA ALA A 44 -0.14 -26.32 2.57
C ALA A 44 0.48 -25.74 3.87
N ALA A 45 1.80 -25.55 3.90
CA ALA A 45 2.54 -25.03 5.05
C ALA A 45 2.85 -23.53 4.95
N ALA A 46 2.13 -22.76 4.13
CA ALA A 46 2.36 -21.33 3.98
C ALA A 46 2.05 -20.56 5.27
N ASN A 47 2.92 -19.62 5.63
CA ASN A 47 2.68 -18.68 6.72
C ASN A 47 1.59 -17.67 6.33
N LEU A 48 0.97 -17.02 7.31
CA LEU A 48 0.01 -15.95 7.06
C LEU A 48 0.63 -14.59 7.33
N VAL A 49 0.37 -13.63 6.46
CA VAL A 49 0.78 -12.24 6.60
C VAL A 49 -0.37 -11.28 6.29
N ARG A 50 -0.28 -10.06 6.81
CA ARG A 50 -1.09 -8.92 6.36
C ARG A 50 -0.19 -7.96 5.62
N VAL A 51 -0.58 -7.61 4.40
CA VAL A 51 0.12 -6.62 3.57
C VAL A 51 -0.79 -5.39 3.46
N GLN A 52 -0.36 -4.29 4.07
CA GLN A 52 -1.21 -3.12 4.28
C GLN A 52 -0.54 -1.85 3.81
N ARG A 53 -1.34 -0.96 3.22
CA ARG A 53 -0.93 0.43 3.05
C ARG A 53 -0.83 1.10 4.42
N LYS A 54 0.29 1.73 4.73
CA LYS A 54 0.42 2.61 5.90
C LYS A 54 0.44 4.06 5.48
N GLN A 55 -0.28 4.89 6.22
CA GLN A 55 -0.29 6.33 6.03
C GLN A 55 -0.16 6.98 7.40
N VAL A 56 0.69 8.00 7.47
CA VAL A 56 0.85 8.83 8.66
C VAL A 56 0.63 10.28 8.30
N LYS A 57 0.36 11.10 9.31
CA LYS A 57 0.27 12.55 9.17
C LYS A 57 1.68 13.12 9.14
N SER A 58 2.30 13.12 7.96
CA SER A 58 3.68 13.62 7.74
C SER A 58 3.74 15.10 7.37
N ASN A 59 2.61 15.72 7.03
CA ASN A 59 2.55 17.13 6.65
C ASN A 59 1.61 17.91 7.60
N PRO A 60 2.15 18.46 8.71
CA PRO A 60 1.41 19.28 9.66
C PRO A 60 0.69 20.47 9.00
N ALA A 61 1.32 21.14 8.03
CA ALA A 61 0.71 22.29 7.34
C ALA A 61 -0.59 21.91 6.60
N LYS A 62 -0.60 20.77 5.90
CA LYS A 62 -1.81 20.24 5.25
C LYS A 62 -2.90 19.89 6.26
N GLU A 63 -2.53 19.32 7.40
CA GLU A 63 -3.47 19.03 8.49
C GLU A 63 -4.04 20.32 9.10
N ARG A 64 -3.22 21.37 9.28
CA ARG A 64 -3.67 22.71 9.73
C ARG A 64 -4.67 23.33 8.78
N GLN A 65 -4.35 23.37 7.47
CA GLN A 65 -5.26 23.87 6.44
C GLN A 65 -6.62 23.15 6.47
N ARG A 66 -6.60 21.82 6.66
CA ARG A 66 -7.82 21.02 6.78
C ARG A 66 -8.59 21.33 8.07
N LEU A 67 -7.89 21.55 9.19
CA LEU A 67 -8.51 21.90 10.47
C LEU A 67 -9.18 23.27 10.41
N MET A 68 -8.49 24.29 9.89
CA MET A 68 -9.04 25.63 9.68
C MET A 68 -10.31 25.59 8.83
N ARG A 69 -10.30 24.88 7.70
CA ARG A 69 -11.49 24.74 6.83
C ARG A 69 -12.67 24.03 7.53
N ARG A 70 -12.38 23.08 8.43
CA ARG A 70 -13.41 22.29 9.11
C ARG A 70 -13.99 22.97 10.34
N LYS A 71 -13.20 23.78 11.04
CA LYS A 71 -13.54 24.35 12.34
C LYS A 71 -13.59 25.88 12.36
N GLY A 72 -13.20 26.54 11.27
CA GLY A 72 -13.20 28.00 11.16
C GLY A 72 -12.21 28.70 12.08
N ILE A 73 -11.19 27.98 12.58
CA ILE A 73 -10.22 28.53 13.54
C ILE A 73 -9.12 29.33 12.83
N SER A 74 -8.48 30.23 13.58
CA SER A 74 -7.35 31.03 13.10
C SER A 74 -6.12 30.16 12.82
N GLU A 75 -5.21 30.68 11.99
CA GLU A 75 -3.93 30.02 11.71
C GLU A 75 -3.07 29.85 12.96
N ALA A 76 -3.00 30.87 13.82
CA ALA A 76 -2.26 30.80 15.08
C ALA A 76 -2.79 29.70 16.01
N GLU A 77 -4.12 29.56 16.08
CA GLU A 77 -4.74 28.47 16.85
C GLU A 77 -4.48 27.10 16.23
N ALA A 78 -4.56 26.99 14.89
CA ALA A 78 -4.23 25.76 14.18
C ALA A 78 -2.77 25.33 14.39
N LEU A 79 -1.83 26.29 14.40
CA LEU A 79 -0.42 26.06 14.68
C LEU A 79 -0.19 25.59 16.12
N ARG A 80 -0.86 26.20 17.09
CA ARG A 80 -0.82 25.75 18.49
C ARG A 80 -1.33 24.32 18.66
N LEU A 81 -2.38 23.94 17.94
CA LEU A 81 -2.96 22.59 18.01
C LEU A 81 -2.15 21.55 17.23
N ILE A 82 -1.52 21.95 16.11
CA ILE A 82 -0.69 21.09 15.26
C ILE A 82 0.65 21.79 14.98
N PRO A 83 1.59 21.73 15.94
CA PRO A 83 2.94 22.21 15.72
C PRO A 83 3.68 21.32 14.71
N ASP A 84 4.82 21.81 14.20
CA ASP A 84 5.55 21.13 13.13
C ASP A 84 6.21 19.81 13.59
N ASP A 85 6.52 19.68 14.88
CA ASP A 85 7.05 18.47 15.51
C ASP A 85 6.06 17.28 15.50
N LYS A 86 4.77 17.53 15.25
CA LYS A 86 3.77 16.47 15.09
C LYS A 86 3.88 15.71 13.77
N ALA A 87 4.78 16.11 12.88
CA ALA A 87 5.09 15.35 11.68
C ALA A 87 5.53 13.94 12.05
N LYS A 88 4.80 12.94 11.54
CA LYS A 88 5.14 11.53 11.71
C LYS A 88 5.87 11.02 10.47
N TRP A 89 6.87 10.20 10.70
CA TRP A 89 7.66 9.55 9.66
C TRP A 89 7.40 8.04 9.67
N LEU A 90 7.55 7.41 8.51
CA LEU A 90 7.46 5.96 8.36
C LEU A 90 8.82 5.43 7.92
N ASP A 91 9.36 4.51 8.70
CA ASP A 91 10.48 3.67 8.30
C ASP A 91 9.94 2.36 7.72
N LEU A 92 9.37 2.45 6.51
CA LEU A 92 8.73 1.35 5.81
C LEU A 92 9.11 1.41 4.32
N PRO A 93 9.14 0.26 3.64
CA PRO A 93 9.34 0.25 2.20
C PRO A 93 8.13 0.90 1.50
N TYR A 94 8.37 1.51 0.34
CA TYR A 94 7.34 2.22 -0.41
C TYR A 94 7.55 2.16 -1.92
N LEU A 95 6.46 2.36 -2.66
CA LEU A 95 6.48 2.68 -4.09
C LEU A 95 6.25 4.16 -4.30
N THR A 96 6.90 4.75 -5.31
CA THR A 96 6.58 6.09 -5.77
C THR A 96 5.61 5.99 -6.94
N LEU A 97 4.39 6.50 -6.77
CA LEU A 97 3.33 6.42 -7.77
C LEU A 97 2.92 7.83 -8.20
N THR A 98 2.38 7.93 -9.42
CA THR A 98 1.76 9.15 -9.93
C THR A 98 0.25 8.92 -10.03
N SER A 99 -0.52 9.77 -9.36
CA SER A 99 -1.98 9.73 -9.45
C SER A 99 -2.42 10.09 -10.87
N GLN A 100 -3.20 9.22 -11.52
CA GLN A 100 -3.69 9.49 -12.87
C GLN A 100 -4.69 10.65 -12.91
N SER A 101 -5.53 10.79 -11.88
CA SER A 101 -6.57 11.82 -11.83
C SER A 101 -6.07 13.20 -11.44
N THR A 102 -4.97 13.29 -10.69
CA THR A 102 -4.45 14.58 -10.16
C THR A 102 -3.04 14.91 -10.63
N GLY A 103 -2.35 13.99 -11.31
CA GLY A 103 -0.92 14.13 -11.68
C GLY A 103 0.04 14.16 -10.49
N GLN A 104 -0.46 14.11 -9.25
CA GLN A 104 0.37 14.25 -8.07
C GLN A 104 1.15 12.96 -7.81
N ARG A 105 2.46 13.11 -7.61
CA ARG A 105 3.33 12.04 -7.12
C ARG A 105 3.11 11.83 -5.63
N PHE A 106 3.06 10.57 -5.19
CA PHE A 106 2.95 10.22 -3.78
C PHE A 106 3.68 8.91 -3.47
N LEU A 107 4.01 8.73 -2.19
CA LEU A 107 4.58 7.49 -1.69
C LEU A 107 3.47 6.58 -1.16
N LEU A 108 3.47 5.32 -1.62
CA LEU A 108 2.62 4.25 -1.13
C LEU A 108 3.46 3.35 -0.23
N PHE A 109 3.45 3.64 1.07
CA PHE A 109 4.14 2.83 2.08
C PHE A 109 3.39 1.52 2.32
N ILE A 110 4.14 0.42 2.37
CA ILE A 110 3.61 -0.94 2.55
C ILE A 110 4.22 -1.52 3.83
N ALA A 111 3.37 -2.04 4.71
CA ALA A 111 3.78 -2.84 5.85
C ALA A 111 3.36 -4.29 5.63
N GLN A 112 4.29 -5.21 5.85
CA GLN A 112 4.02 -6.64 5.93
C GLN A 112 4.21 -7.10 7.39
N GLN A 113 3.19 -7.75 7.93
CA GLN A 113 3.20 -8.22 9.32
C GLN A 113 2.72 -9.66 9.37
N ALA A 114 3.33 -10.49 10.21
CA ALA A 114 2.84 -11.85 10.44
C ALA A 114 1.40 -11.83 10.99
N ALA A 115 0.61 -12.80 10.58
CA ALA A 115 -0.74 -13.02 11.07
C ALA A 115 -0.84 -14.45 11.61
N THR A 116 -1.65 -14.64 12.65
CA THR A 116 -1.86 -15.95 13.28
C THR A 116 -3.17 -16.60 12.85
N GLN A 117 -4.11 -15.83 12.30
CA GLN A 117 -5.44 -16.30 11.90
C GLN A 117 -5.76 -15.81 10.51
N ALA A 118 -6.37 -16.68 9.70
CA ALA A 118 -6.84 -16.31 8.38
C ALA A 118 -8.05 -15.38 8.48
N ALA A 119 -8.02 -14.28 7.73
CA ALA A 119 -9.13 -13.35 7.61
C ALA A 119 -9.39 -13.04 6.14
N VAL A 120 -10.67 -13.06 5.77
CA VAL A 120 -11.15 -12.55 4.48
C VAL A 120 -11.35 -11.05 4.60
N GLY A 121 -11.12 -10.32 3.52
CA GLY A 121 -11.37 -8.90 3.46
C GLY A 121 -11.35 -8.40 2.03
N GLU A 122 -11.73 -7.14 1.88
CA GLU A 122 -11.73 -6.48 0.58
C GLU A 122 -10.35 -5.91 0.27
N PHE A 123 -10.06 -5.81 -1.03
CA PHE A 123 -8.83 -5.23 -1.54
C PHE A 123 -9.16 -3.93 -2.28
N ASN A 124 -8.36 -2.91 -2.05
CA ASN A 124 -8.51 -1.64 -2.75
C ASN A 124 -7.90 -1.71 -4.18
N ALA A 125 -7.94 -0.59 -4.91
CA ALA A 125 -7.40 -0.49 -6.27
C ALA A 125 -5.88 -0.75 -6.39
N TYR A 126 -5.14 -0.81 -5.27
CA TYR A 126 -3.73 -1.19 -5.22
C TYR A 126 -3.52 -2.64 -4.77
N ALA A 127 -4.58 -3.46 -4.77
CA ALA A 127 -4.57 -4.83 -4.26
C ALA A 127 -4.10 -4.96 -2.80
N LEU A 128 -4.33 -3.94 -1.98
CA LEU A 128 -4.00 -3.94 -0.55
C LEU A 128 -5.27 -3.97 0.30
N SER A 129 -5.20 -4.69 1.42
CA SER A 129 -6.34 -4.84 2.34
C SER A 129 -6.01 -4.30 3.73
N GLN A 130 -7.04 -3.83 4.44
CA GLN A 130 -6.90 -3.49 5.87
C GLN A 130 -7.07 -4.71 6.77
N THR A 131 -7.77 -5.74 6.34
CA THR A 131 -8.16 -6.86 7.22
C THR A 131 -7.70 -8.21 6.67
N ALA A 132 -7.65 -8.38 5.35
CA ALA A 132 -7.35 -9.66 4.75
C ALA A 132 -5.92 -10.13 5.07
N THR A 133 -5.79 -11.44 5.24
CA THR A 133 -4.51 -12.13 5.33
C THR A 133 -4.19 -12.84 4.03
N LEU A 134 -2.92 -12.88 3.69
CA LEU A 134 -2.38 -13.55 2.51
C LEU A 134 -1.39 -14.63 2.94
N PRO A 135 -1.29 -15.74 2.19
CA PRO A 135 -0.24 -16.72 2.41
C PRO A 135 1.11 -16.19 1.94
N ALA A 136 2.17 -16.47 2.68
CA ALA A 136 3.55 -16.11 2.36
C ALA A 136 4.47 -17.34 2.48
N TRP A 137 5.32 -17.51 1.48
CA TRP A 137 6.33 -18.57 1.37
C TRP A 137 7.48 -18.14 0.48
#